data_AF-A0A0Q7E4R0-F1
#
_entry.id   AF-A0A0Q7E4R0-F1
#
_cell.length_a   1.000
_cell.length_b   1.000
_cell.length_c   1.000
_cell.angle_alpha   90.00
_cell.angle_beta   90.00
_cell.angle_gamma   90.00
#
_symmetry.space_group_name_H-M   'P 1'
#
loop_
_entity.id
_entity.type
_entity.pdbx_description
1 polymer ?
#
loop_
_entity_poly.entity_id
_entity_poly.type
_entity_poly.pdbx_seq_one_letter_code
_entity_poly.pdbx_strand_id
1 'polypeptide(L)'
;MNPLRDLTRAGWVAVAAVALLVVVLVLFALTEARRSRESANLNRATGVQAQGQAAAGRDAVAVVSGAAKRDDQTDNQTKENRDAILNAPGADVRLDPGLDAATRRAICLRQSSRRDPECVALLDARPR
;
A
#
# COMPACT_ATOMS: atom_id res chain seq x y z
N MET A 1 -48.69 23.82 -67.94
CA MET A 1 -47.62 23.77 -66.92
C MET A 1 -47.31 25.21 -66.54
N ASN A 2 -47.48 25.59 -65.27
CA ASN A 2 -47.42 26.98 -64.82
C ASN A 2 -46.02 27.32 -64.28
N PRO A 3 -45.16 28.02 -65.05
CA PRO A 3 -43.74 28.20 -64.73
C PRO A 3 -43.49 29.01 -63.43
N LEU A 4 -44.50 29.77 -62.99
CA LEU A 4 -44.42 30.59 -61.77
C LEU A 4 -44.43 29.76 -60.47
N ARG A 5 -45.09 28.59 -60.44
CA ARG A 5 -45.09 27.72 -59.25
C ARG A 5 -43.76 26.96 -59.10
N ASP A 6 -43.10 26.64 -60.19
CA ASP A 6 -41.83 25.90 -60.17
C ASP A 6 -40.66 26.76 -59.71
N LEU A 7 -40.64 28.07 -60.02
CA LEU A 7 -39.65 29.01 -59.46
C LEU A 7 -39.79 29.13 -57.93
N THR A 8 -41.02 29.22 -57.41
CA THR A 8 -41.24 29.33 -55.95
C THR A 8 -40.86 28.05 -55.20
N ARG A 9 -41.13 26.87 -55.77
CA ARG A 9 -40.72 25.59 -55.19
C ARG A 9 -39.21 25.40 -55.19
N ALA A 10 -38.53 25.77 -56.28
CA ALA A 10 -37.07 25.72 -56.36
C ALA A 10 -36.39 26.64 -55.33
N GLY A 11 -36.95 27.83 -55.08
CA GLY A 11 -36.47 28.75 -54.05
C GLY A 11 -36.58 28.17 -52.63
N TRP A 12 -37.70 27.55 -52.28
CA TRP A 12 -37.88 26.92 -50.96
C TRP A 12 -36.96 25.71 -50.75
N VAL A 13 -36.70 24.91 -51.78
CA VAL A 13 -35.74 23.79 -51.71
C VAL A 13 -34.32 24.30 -51.47
N ALA A 14 -33.92 25.39 -52.14
CA ALA A 14 -32.60 25.99 -51.92
C ALA A 14 -32.44 26.51 -50.48
N VAL A 15 -33.46 27.18 -49.93
CA VAL A 15 -33.45 27.65 -48.54
C VAL A 15 -33.38 26.49 -47.56
N ALA A 16 -34.16 25.42 -47.77
CA ALA A 16 -34.13 24.23 -46.93
C ALA A 16 -32.76 23.53 -46.97
N ALA A 17 -32.13 23.45 -48.15
CA ALA A 17 -30.80 22.87 -48.30
C ALA A 17 -29.73 23.69 -47.57
N VAL A 18 -29.78 25.03 -47.66
CA VAL A 18 -28.87 25.92 -46.93
C VAL A 18 -29.08 25.80 -45.42
N ALA A 19 -30.32 25.80 -44.96
CA ALA A 19 -30.64 25.65 -43.54
C ALA A 19 -30.12 24.30 -42.99
N LEU A 20 -30.30 23.21 -43.73
CA LEU A 20 -29.78 21.89 -43.35
C LEU A 20 -28.26 21.88 -43.30
N LEU A 21 -27.58 22.52 -44.26
CA LEU A 21 -26.13 22.63 -44.28
C LEU A 21 -25.60 23.42 -43.07
N VAL A 22 -26.27 24.51 -42.70
CA VAL A 22 -25.94 25.28 -41.48
C VAL A 22 -26.10 24.42 -40.22
N VAL A 23 -27.21 23.67 -40.11
CA VAL A 23 -27.43 22.76 -38.97
C VAL A 23 -26.33 21.70 -38.86
N VAL A 24 -25.93 21.10 -39.99
CA VAL A 24 -24.84 20.12 -40.03
C VAL A 24 -23.52 20.74 -39.56
N LEU A 25 -23.19 21.94 -40.02
CA LEU A 25 -21.97 22.64 -39.61
C LEU A 25 -21.97 22.97 -38.11
N VAL A 26 -23.10 23.41 -37.55
CA VAL A 26 -23.23 23.67 -36.11
C VAL A 26 -23.04 22.39 -35.31
N LEU A 27 -23.68 21.29 -35.71
CA LEU A 27 -23.50 19.99 -35.05
C LEU A 27 -22.05 19.53 -35.10
N PHE A 28 -21.38 19.68 -36.25
CA PHE A 28 -19.98 19.31 -36.40
C PHE A 28 -19.09 20.11 -35.44
N ALA A 29 -19.23 21.44 -35.41
CA ALA A 29 -18.48 22.30 -34.49
C ALA A 29 -18.71 21.96 -33.01
N LEU A 30 -19.95 21.64 -32.64
CA LEU A 30 -20.27 21.20 -31.27
C LEU A 30 -19.65 19.84 -30.94
N THR A 31 -19.59 18.91 -31.88
CA THR A 31 -18.97 17.59 -31.65
C THR A 31 -17.45 17.66 -31.51
N GLU A 32 -16.77 18.50 -32.30
CA GLU A 32 -15.31 18.69 -32.17
C GLU A 32 -14.96 19.37 -30.84
N ALA A 33 -15.73 20.37 -30.42
CA ALA A 33 -15.55 21.03 -29.13
C ALA A 33 -15.80 20.07 -27.94
N ARG A 34 -16.71 19.10 -28.09
CA ARG A 34 -16.92 18.05 -27.08
C ARG A 34 -15.77 17.04 -27.06
N ARG A 35 -15.35 16.55 -28.22
CA ARG A 35 -14.24 15.59 -28.34
C ARG A 35 -12.92 16.15 -27.81
N SER A 36 -12.63 17.43 -28.04
CA SER A 36 -11.40 18.07 -27.54
C SER A 36 -11.40 18.21 -26.01
N ARG A 37 -12.56 18.47 -25.39
CA ARG A 37 -12.70 18.50 -23.93
C ARG A 37 -12.57 17.11 -23.32
N GLU A 38 -13.16 16.11 -23.95
CA GLU A 38 -13.10 14.73 -23.50
C GLU A 38 -11.68 14.16 -23.56
N SER A 39 -10.95 14.39 -24.66
CA SER A 39 -9.55 13.98 -24.78
C SER A 39 -8.65 14.70 -23.78
N ALA A 40 -8.87 15.99 -23.51
CA ALA A 40 -8.14 16.72 -22.48
C ALA A 40 -8.41 16.16 -21.07
N ASN A 41 -9.64 15.74 -20.78
CA ASN A 41 -9.99 15.12 -19.51
C ASN A 41 -9.38 13.72 -19.36
N LEU A 42 -9.41 12.91 -20.43
CA LEU A 42 -8.76 11.59 -20.44
C LEU A 42 -7.25 11.71 -20.25
N ASN A 43 -6.59 12.64 -20.94
CA ASN A 43 -5.14 12.88 -20.80
C ASN A 43 -4.77 13.35 -19.38
N ARG A 44 -5.62 14.16 -18.74
CA ARG A 44 -5.42 14.54 -17.33
C ARG A 44 -5.63 13.36 -16.40
N ALA A 45 -6.68 12.56 -16.62
CA ALA A 45 -6.98 11.39 -15.79
C ALA A 45 -5.87 10.35 -15.88
N THR A 46 -5.37 10.04 -17.09
CA THR A 46 -4.24 9.14 -17.30
C THR A 46 -2.95 9.70 -16.73
N GLY A 47 -2.72 11.02 -16.86
CA GLY A 47 -1.58 11.70 -16.25
C GLY A 47 -1.58 11.63 -14.72
N VAL A 48 -2.73 11.89 -14.09
CA VAL A 48 -2.91 11.77 -12.63
C VAL A 48 -2.76 10.32 -12.17
N GLN A 49 -3.31 9.37 -12.94
CA GLN A 49 -3.17 7.94 -12.64
C GLN A 49 -1.71 7.49 -12.71
N ALA A 50 -0.97 7.90 -13.74
CA ALA A 50 0.46 7.58 -13.89
C ALA A 50 1.29 8.21 -12.76
N GLN A 51 1.01 9.46 -12.38
CA GLN A 51 1.66 10.10 -11.23
C GLN A 51 1.34 9.39 -9.92
N GLY A 52 0.09 8.99 -9.69
CA GLY A 52 -0.33 8.26 -8.50
C GLY A 52 0.35 6.89 -8.39
N GLN A 53 0.45 6.15 -9.49
CA GLN A 53 1.17 4.87 -9.53
C GLN A 53 2.67 5.05 -9.23
N ALA A 54 3.30 6.09 -9.79
CA ALA A 54 4.70 6.38 -9.52
C ALA A 54 4.94 6.79 -8.06
N ALA A 55 4.04 7.58 -7.46
CA ALA A 55 4.11 7.96 -6.06
C ALA A 55 3.94 6.74 -5.14
N ALA A 56 2.92 5.92 -5.37
CA ALA A 56 2.70 4.69 -4.62
C ALA A 56 3.89 3.72 -4.73
N GLY A 57 4.52 3.61 -5.90
CA GLY A 57 5.72 2.81 -6.09
C GLY A 57 6.90 3.30 -5.25
N ARG A 58 7.12 4.63 -5.18
CA ARG A 58 8.19 5.21 -4.34
C ARG A 58 7.92 4.97 -2.85
N ASP A 59 6.67 5.15 -2.41
CA ASP A 59 6.29 4.94 -1.02
C ASP A 59 6.46 3.47 -0.61
N ALA A 60 6.07 2.52 -1.48
CA ALA A 60 6.30 1.10 -1.24
C ALA A 60 7.79 0.78 -1.09
N VAL A 61 8.64 1.30 -1.98
CA VAL A 61 10.10 1.13 -1.88
C VAL A 61 10.67 1.76 -0.61
N ALA A 62 10.21 2.94 -0.22
CA ALA A 62 10.64 3.60 1.01
C ALA A 62 10.27 2.78 2.26
N VAL A 63 9.06 2.21 2.31
CA VAL A 63 8.61 1.35 3.40
C VAL A 63 9.44 0.07 3.47
N VAL A 64 9.63 -0.63 2.35
CA VAL A 64 10.39 -1.90 2.30
C VAL A 64 11.85 -1.67 2.67
N SER A 65 12.50 -0.65 2.10
CA SER A 65 13.89 -0.32 2.44
C SER A 65 14.04 0.15 3.89
N GLY A 66 13.05 0.86 4.43
CA GLY A 66 13.00 1.25 5.84
C GLY A 66 12.84 0.04 6.77
N ALA A 67 12.05 -0.96 6.38
CA ALA A 67 11.90 -2.21 7.13
C ALA A 67 13.20 -3.02 7.15
N ALA A 68 13.81 -3.26 5.98
CA ALA A 68 15.09 -3.97 5.87
C ALA A 68 16.18 -3.35 6.76
N LYS A 69 16.30 -2.01 6.76
CA LYS A 69 17.27 -1.31 7.63
C LYS A 69 17.03 -1.55 9.13
N ARG A 70 15.77 -1.64 9.57
CA ARG A 70 15.44 -1.90 10.98
C ARG A 70 15.74 -3.33 11.36
N ASP A 71 15.46 -4.27 10.45
CA ASP A 71 15.77 -5.69 10.67
C ASP A 71 17.29 -5.88 10.77
N ASP A 72 18.07 -5.26 9.86
CA ASP A 72 19.53 -5.28 9.92
C ASP A 72 20.07 -4.68 11.23
N GLN A 73 19.49 -3.57 11.70
CA GLN A 73 19.88 -2.96 12.97
C GLN A 73 19.56 -3.86 14.16
N THR A 74 18.40 -4.52 14.15
CA THR A 74 17.97 -5.44 15.20
C THR A 74 18.87 -6.67 15.26
N ASP A 75 19.22 -7.22 14.09
CA ASP A 75 20.13 -8.36 13.99
C ASP A 75 21.54 -8.01 14.47
N ASN A 76 22.04 -6.83 14.10
CA ASN A 76 23.35 -6.38 14.57
C ASN A 76 23.35 -6.16 16.08
N GLN A 77 22.33 -5.49 16.64
CA GLN A 77 22.20 -5.34 18.09
C GLN A 77 22.08 -6.69 18.80
N THR A 78 21.37 -7.65 18.21
CA THR A 78 21.24 -8.99 18.77
C THR A 78 22.59 -9.72 18.79
N LYS A 79 23.38 -9.60 17.72
CA LYS A 79 24.74 -10.17 17.66
C LYS A 79 25.66 -9.49 18.68
N GLU A 80 25.68 -8.17 18.71
CA GLU A 80 26.49 -7.40 19.68
C GLU A 80 26.15 -7.75 21.12
N ASN A 81 24.86 -7.82 21.46
CA ASN A 81 24.40 -8.18 22.81
C ASN A 81 24.76 -9.62 23.15
N ARG A 82 24.56 -10.57 22.23
CA ARG A 82 24.94 -11.97 22.43
C ARG A 82 26.44 -12.07 22.68
N ASP A 83 27.25 -11.42 21.86
CA ASP A 83 28.69 -11.46 21.98
C ASP A 83 29.16 -10.80 23.27
N ALA A 84 28.51 -9.70 23.70
CA ALA A 84 28.77 -9.07 25.00
C ALA A 84 28.43 -10.00 26.17
N ILE A 85 27.30 -10.73 26.11
CA ILE A 85 26.90 -11.68 27.15
C ILE A 85 27.88 -12.86 27.22
N LEU A 86 28.24 -13.44 26.07
CA LEU A 86 29.11 -14.62 26.00
C LEU A 86 30.56 -14.31 26.38
N ASN A 87 31.01 -13.08 26.18
CA ASN A 87 32.36 -12.63 26.55
C ASN A 87 32.40 -11.87 27.89
N ALA A 88 31.28 -11.77 28.61
CA ALA A 88 31.24 -11.13 29.91
C ALA A 88 32.06 -11.95 30.94
N PRO A 89 32.74 -11.30 31.91
CA PRO A 89 33.42 -12.01 32.99
C PRO A 89 32.46 -12.95 33.72
N GLY A 90 32.81 -14.24 33.76
CA GLY A 90 31.99 -15.27 34.39
C GLY A 90 30.94 -15.92 33.48
N ALA A 91 30.87 -15.57 32.20
CA ALA A 91 29.94 -16.18 31.24
C ALA A 91 30.20 -17.68 31.00
N ASP A 92 31.44 -18.13 31.20
CA ASP A 92 31.89 -19.51 31.10
C ASP A 92 31.86 -20.27 32.44
N VAL A 93 31.57 -19.58 33.55
CA VAL A 93 31.56 -20.17 34.88
C VAL A 93 30.31 -21.03 35.03
N ARG A 94 30.52 -22.32 35.33
CA ARG A 94 29.43 -23.22 35.69
C ARG A 94 28.82 -22.76 37.02
N LEU A 95 27.52 -22.46 37.00
CA LEU A 95 26.76 -22.13 38.20
C LEU A 95 26.80 -23.28 39.21
N ASP A 96 26.84 -22.91 40.49
CA ASP A 96 26.63 -23.88 41.57
C ASP A 96 25.27 -24.58 41.38
N PRO A 97 25.20 -25.92 41.41
CA PRO A 97 23.96 -26.65 41.16
C PRO A 97 22.85 -26.31 42.16
N GLY A 98 23.20 -26.00 43.42
CA GLY A 98 22.24 -25.60 44.45
C GLY A 98 21.67 -24.22 44.17
N LEU A 99 22.52 -23.27 43.77
CA LEU A 99 22.12 -21.92 43.37
C LEU A 99 21.23 -21.91 42.13
N ASP A 100 21.57 -22.70 41.12
CA ASP A 100 20.78 -22.83 39.88
C ASP A 100 19.38 -23.42 40.17
N ALA A 101 19.31 -24.48 41.00
CA ALA A 101 18.03 -25.05 41.44
C ALA A 101 17.18 -24.06 42.27
N ALA A 102 17.81 -23.31 43.19
CA ALA A 102 17.13 -22.29 43.99
C ALA A 102 16.60 -21.14 43.11
N THR A 103 17.38 -20.69 42.14
CA THR A 103 17.01 -19.62 41.20
C THR A 103 15.85 -20.05 40.31
N ARG A 104 15.89 -21.28 39.76
CA ARG A 104 14.77 -21.84 39.00
C ARG A 104 13.50 -21.95 39.84
N ARG A 105 13.59 -22.41 41.10
CA ARG A 105 12.44 -22.40 42.01
C ARG A 105 11.89 -21.00 42.22
N ALA A 106 12.74 -20.00 42.46
CA ALA A 106 12.31 -18.62 42.64
C ALA A 106 11.57 -18.06 41.41
N ILE A 107 12.05 -18.38 40.20
CA ILE A 107 11.37 -18.00 38.95
C ILE A 107 10.00 -18.68 38.85
N CYS A 108 9.91 -19.97 39.15
CA CYS A 108 8.66 -20.73 39.10
C CYS A 108 7.60 -20.28 40.11
N LEU A 109 8.00 -19.52 41.14
CA LEU A 109 7.06 -18.89 42.07
C LEU A 109 6.40 -17.63 41.49
N ARG A 110 6.92 -17.06 40.39
CA ARG A 110 6.31 -15.89 39.72
C ARG A 110 5.02 -16.29 39.01
N GLN A 111 4.02 -15.42 39.09
CA GLN A 111 2.68 -15.68 38.54
C GLN A 111 2.68 -15.97 37.03
N SER A 112 3.61 -15.36 36.28
CA SER A 112 3.77 -15.57 34.83
C SER A 112 4.23 -16.98 34.47
N SER A 113 5.05 -17.61 35.32
CA SER A 113 5.75 -18.87 35.02
C SER A 113 5.21 -20.05 35.82
N ARG A 114 4.29 -19.80 36.75
CA ARG A 114 3.72 -20.82 37.66
C ARG A 114 2.97 -21.94 36.94
N ARG A 115 2.50 -21.71 35.72
CA ARG A 115 1.76 -22.69 34.91
C ARG A 115 2.65 -23.42 33.90
N ASP A 116 3.92 -23.06 33.79
CA ASP A 116 4.82 -23.80 32.90
C ASP A 116 4.97 -25.24 33.39
N PRO A 117 4.90 -26.24 32.50
CA PRO A 117 4.94 -27.66 32.87
C PRO A 117 6.24 -28.02 33.61
N GLU A 118 7.36 -27.39 33.25
CA GLU A 118 8.63 -27.57 33.97
C GLU A 118 8.56 -27.05 35.41
N CYS A 119 7.90 -25.91 35.63
CA CYS A 119 7.74 -25.31 36.95
C CYS A 119 6.78 -26.10 37.83
N VAL A 120 5.71 -26.66 37.25
CA VAL A 120 4.81 -27.58 37.97
C VAL A 120 5.58 -28.81 38.44
N ALA A 121 6.30 -29.48 37.54
CA ALA A 121 7.10 -30.66 37.89
C ALA A 121 8.16 -30.36 38.96
N LEU A 122 8.83 -29.21 38.87
CA LEU A 122 9.89 -28.81 39.80
C LEU A 122 9.38 -28.37 41.19
N LEU A 123 8.15 -27.85 41.25
CA LEU A 123 7.47 -27.47 42.51
C LEU A 123 6.75 -28.66 43.17
N ASP A 124 6.24 -29.62 42.38
CA ASP A 124 5.59 -30.84 42.86
C ASP A 124 6.60 -31.89 43.36
N ALA A 125 7.82 -31.91 42.83
CA ALA A 125 8.92 -32.77 43.28
C ALA A 125 9.47 -32.45 44.70
N ARG A 126 8.73 -31.70 45.54
CA ARG A 126 9.11 -31.45 46.93
C ARG A 126 9.05 -32.75 47.75
N PRO A 127 10.13 -33.20 48.40
CA PRO A 127 10.00 -34.17 49.49
C PRO A 127 9.22 -33.49 50.63
N ARG A 128 8.25 -34.23 51.20
CA ARG A 128 7.52 -33.85 52.42
C ARG A 128 8.40 -33.96 53.64
#